data_AF-A0A2K3P738-F1
#
_entry.id   AF-A0A2K3P738-F1
#
_cell.length_a   1.000
_cell.length_b   1.000
_cell.length_c   1.000
_cell.angle_alpha   90.00
_cell.angle_beta   90.00
_cell.angle_gamma   90.00
#
_symmetry.space_group_name_H-M   'P 1'
#
loop_
_entity.id
_entity.type
_entity.pdbx_description
1 polymer ?
#
loop_
_entity_poly.entity_id
_entity_poly.type
_entity_poly.pdbx_seq_one_letter_code
_entity_poly.pdbx_strand_id
1 'polypeptide(L)'
;MKQEVYEQQKQLILLAQKLVLAILGSDLIVNHPYKPLDEAIKKFNVAQNALPVLARNFVNDGLRTSLCLQFKPHHIAAGAIFLASKFLRVELPSNGKKVWWQEFDVTPHQVEEVSNQMLELYEQN
;
A
#
# COMPACT_ATOMS: atom_id res chain seq x y z
N MET A 1 32.77 -14.56 25.87
CA MET A 1 32.38 -13.23 25.34
C MET A 1 31.59 -13.32 24.03
N LYS A 2 32.15 -13.65 22.84
CA LYS A 2 31.36 -13.71 21.58
C LYS A 2 30.19 -14.72 21.60
N GLN A 3 30.41 -15.93 22.14
CA GLN A 3 29.38 -16.96 22.25
C GLN A 3 28.25 -16.57 23.22
N GLU A 4 28.61 -15.90 24.30
CA GLU A 4 27.67 -15.48 25.35
C GLU A 4 26.75 -14.35 24.86
N VAL A 5 27.32 -13.36 24.15
CA VAL A 5 26.54 -12.31 23.47
C VAL A 5 25.60 -12.91 22.43
N TYR A 6 26.07 -13.90 21.67
CA TYR A 6 25.23 -14.61 20.69
C TYR A 6 24.04 -15.31 21.36
N GLU A 7 24.26 -16.06 22.44
CA GLU A 7 23.17 -16.75 23.14
C GLU A 7 22.16 -15.76 23.74
N GLN A 8 22.63 -14.64 24.31
CA GLN A 8 21.75 -13.58 24.81
C GLN A 8 20.88 -12.98 23.71
N GLN A 9 21.46 -12.64 22.55
CA GLN A 9 20.71 -12.10 21.40
C GLN A 9 19.70 -13.11 20.85
N LYS A 10 20.09 -14.39 20.78
CA LYS A 10 19.19 -15.47 20.36
C LYS A 10 17.97 -15.58 21.28
N GLN A 11 18.17 -15.55 22.60
CA GLN A 11 17.06 -15.58 23.55
C GLN A 11 16.15 -14.37 23.39
N LEU A 12 16.72 -13.18 23.17
CA LEU A 12 15.95 -11.95 22.95
C LEU A 12 15.09 -12.04 21.69
N ILE A 13 15.64 -12.53 20.57
CA ILE A 13 14.89 -12.72 19.31
C ILE A 13 13.74 -13.72 19.51
N LEU A 14 13.99 -14.83 20.20
CA LEU A 14 12.95 -15.83 20.48
C LEU A 14 11.83 -15.28 21.37
N LEU A 15 12.18 -14.45 22.36
CA LEU A 15 11.20 -13.75 23.20
C LEU A 15 10.38 -12.76 22.38
N ALA A 16 11.03 -11.92 21.57
CA ALA A 16 10.37 -10.95 20.70
C ALA A 16 9.44 -11.63 19.69
N GLN A 17 9.88 -12.73 19.07
CA GLN A 17 9.06 -13.51 18.15
C GLN A 17 7.80 -14.04 18.84
N LYS A 18 7.93 -14.64 20.03
CA LYS A 18 6.78 -15.12 20.81
C LYS A 18 5.82 -13.99 21.15
N LEU A 19 6.35 -12.84 21.53
CA LEU A 19 5.55 -11.65 21.85
C LEU A 19 4.76 -11.16 20.63
N VAL A 20 5.41 -11.03 19.47
CA VAL A 20 4.75 -10.63 18.21
C VAL A 20 3.65 -11.62 17.82
N LEU A 21 3.94 -12.92 17.88
CA LEU A 21 2.95 -13.97 17.57
C LEU A 21 1.74 -13.92 18.50
N ALA A 22 1.97 -13.67 19.80
CA ALA A 22 0.89 -13.55 20.78
C ALA A 22 0.03 -12.30 20.53
N ILE A 23 0.66 -11.15 20.28
CA ILE A 23 -0.04 -9.88 20.01
C ILE A 23 -0.89 -9.97 18.74
N LEU A 24 -0.35 -10.57 17.67
CA LEU A 24 -1.06 -10.75 16.41
C LEU A 24 -2.09 -11.88 16.46
N GLY A 25 -2.21 -12.61 17.57
CA GLY A 25 -3.08 -13.79 17.65
C GLY A 25 -2.71 -14.88 16.65
N SER A 26 -1.44 -14.93 16.23
CA SER A 26 -0.94 -15.78 15.14
C SER A 26 -1.61 -15.55 13.78
N ASP A 27 -2.29 -14.41 13.59
CA ASP A 27 -2.72 -13.95 12.27
C ASP A 27 -1.54 -13.29 11.54
N LEU A 28 -0.90 -14.07 10.67
CA LEU A 28 0.27 -13.65 9.90
C LEU A 28 -0.07 -13.39 8.42
N ILE A 29 -1.34 -13.49 8.04
CA ILE A 29 -1.76 -13.33 6.64
C ILE A 29 -1.98 -11.85 6.33
N VAL A 30 -0.98 -11.22 5.72
CA VAL A 30 -1.05 -9.81 5.33
C VAL A 30 -1.44 -9.68 3.87
N ASN A 31 -2.58 -9.03 3.62
CA ASN A 31 -3.00 -8.64 2.28
C ASN A 31 -2.32 -7.33 1.89
N HIS A 32 -1.65 -7.30 0.73
CA HIS A 32 -0.84 -6.15 0.33
C HIS A 32 -1.47 -5.33 -0.81
N PRO A 33 -1.41 -3.99 -0.80
CA PRO A 33 -1.92 -3.13 -1.89
C PRO A 33 -1.30 -3.37 -3.28
N TYR A 34 -0.14 -4.01 -3.38
CA TYR A 34 0.48 -4.32 -4.67
C TYR A 34 -0.39 -5.22 -5.53
N LYS A 35 -1.09 -6.20 -4.94
CA LYS A 35 -1.94 -7.14 -5.69
C LYS A 35 -3.09 -6.42 -6.42
N PRO A 36 -3.98 -5.68 -5.72
CA PRO A 36 -5.04 -4.93 -6.40
C PRO A 36 -4.48 -3.84 -7.33
N LEU A 37 -3.32 -3.26 -7.02
CA LEU A 37 -2.67 -2.30 -7.92
C LEU A 37 -2.25 -2.96 -9.26
N ASP A 38 -1.57 -4.11 -9.21
CA ASP A 38 -1.13 -4.83 -10.40
C ASP A 38 -2.30 -5.34 -11.24
N GLU A 39 -3.37 -5.79 -10.59
CA GLU A 39 -4.63 -6.17 -11.25
C GLU A 39 -5.24 -4.98 -12.00
N ALA A 40 -5.29 -3.80 -11.38
CA ALA A 40 -5.81 -2.59 -11.99
C ALA A 40 -4.94 -2.08 -13.15
N ILE A 41 -3.61 -2.10 -13.00
CA ILE A 41 -2.67 -1.69 -14.08
C ILE A 41 -2.88 -2.54 -15.34
N LYS A 42 -3.03 -3.85 -15.17
CA LYS A 42 -3.32 -4.78 -16.27
C LYS A 42 -4.68 -4.49 -16.89
N LYS A 43 -5.72 -4.32 -16.05
CA LYS A 43 -7.09 -4.08 -16.51
C LYS A 43 -7.26 -2.75 -17.24
N PHE A 44 -6.57 -1.71 -16.80
CA PHE A 44 -6.61 -0.38 -17.41
C PHE A 44 -5.69 -0.24 -18.62
N ASN A 45 -4.89 -1.27 -18.94
CA ASN A 45 -3.92 -1.25 -20.02
C ASN A 45 -2.91 -0.09 -19.90
N VAL A 46 -2.53 0.29 -18.67
CA VAL A 46 -1.58 1.38 -18.37
C VAL A 46 -0.16 0.89 -18.07
N ALA A 47 0.12 -0.39 -18.34
CA ALA A 47 1.39 -1.04 -18.03
C ALA A 47 2.61 -0.48 -18.79
N GLN A 48 2.37 0.18 -19.93
CA GLN A 48 3.45 0.65 -20.83
C GLN A 48 3.98 2.05 -20.49
N ASN A 49 3.35 2.76 -19.54
CA ASN A 49 3.69 4.14 -19.19
C ASN A 49 4.50 4.21 -17.89
N ALA A 50 4.88 5.42 -17.45
CA ALA A 50 5.55 5.64 -16.15
C ALA A 50 4.59 5.44 -14.93
N LEU A 51 3.28 5.33 -15.18
CA LEU A 51 2.24 5.26 -14.15
C LEU A 51 2.38 4.07 -13.19
N PRO A 52 2.61 2.82 -13.64
CA PRO A 52 2.85 1.67 -12.76
C PRO A 52 4.00 1.90 -11.78
N VAL A 53 5.10 2.48 -12.26
CA VAL A 53 6.29 2.74 -11.46
C VAL A 53 5.97 3.77 -10.39
N LEU A 54 5.36 4.90 -10.78
CA LEU A 54 5.00 5.96 -9.85
C LEU A 54 3.94 5.51 -8.83
N ALA A 55 2.92 4.75 -9.26
CA ALA A 55 1.90 4.21 -8.36
C ALA A 55 2.51 3.25 -7.32
N ARG A 56 3.47 2.41 -7.72
CA ARG A 56 4.19 1.54 -6.79
C ARG A 56 5.03 2.34 -5.79
N ASN A 57 5.65 3.44 -6.21
CA ASN A 57 6.36 4.34 -5.30
C ASN A 57 5.41 4.93 -4.25
N PHE A 58 4.23 5.41 -4.64
CA PHE A 58 3.22 5.88 -3.69
C PHE A 58 2.75 4.78 -2.72
N VAL A 59 2.61 3.54 -3.19
CA VAL A 59 2.34 2.41 -2.28
C VAL A 59 3.49 2.21 -1.28
N ASN A 60 4.75 2.20 -1.73
CA ASN A 60 5.91 2.02 -0.86
C ASN A 60 5.97 3.10 0.22
N ASP A 61 5.73 4.35 -0.17
CA ASP A 61 5.71 5.48 0.76
C ASP A 61 4.54 5.36 1.74
N GLY A 62 3.35 4.98 1.26
CA GLY A 62 2.19 4.74 2.12
C GLY A 62 2.37 3.62 3.16
N LEU A 63 3.22 2.62 2.90
CA LEU A 63 3.55 1.59 3.90
C LEU A 63 4.44 2.09 5.04
N ARG A 64 5.06 3.26 4.87
CA ARG A 64 5.86 3.91 5.92
C ARG A 64 4.99 4.74 6.88
N THR A 65 3.68 4.81 6.64
CA THR A 65 2.70 5.49 7.49
C THR A 65 1.74 4.49 8.12
N SER A 66 0.76 5.00 8.86
CA SER A 66 -0.34 4.22 9.44
C SER A 66 -1.46 3.89 8.44
N LEU A 67 -1.31 4.16 7.14
CA LEU A 67 -2.36 3.91 6.14
C LEU A 67 -2.82 2.44 6.13
N CYS A 68 -1.91 1.48 6.32
CA CYS A 68 -2.23 0.06 6.38
C CYS A 68 -3.08 -0.34 7.60
N LEU A 69 -3.15 0.51 8.62
CA LEU A 69 -4.01 0.34 9.80
C LEU A 69 -5.37 1.03 9.66
N GLN A 70 -5.48 1.99 8.73
CA GLN A 70 -6.69 2.79 8.52
C GLN A 70 -7.53 2.31 7.34
N PHE A 71 -6.89 1.81 6.28
CA PHE A 71 -7.54 1.49 5.01
C PHE A 71 -7.24 0.07 4.54
N LYS A 72 -8.20 -0.53 3.82
CA LYS A 72 -7.99 -1.84 3.20
C LYS A 72 -6.99 -1.72 2.02
N PRO A 73 -6.27 -2.80 1.67
CA PRO A 73 -5.27 -2.78 0.60
C PRO A 73 -5.74 -2.24 -0.76
N HIS A 74 -6.98 -2.51 -1.17
CA HIS A 74 -7.52 -1.99 -2.42
C HIS A 74 -7.80 -0.48 -2.38
N HIS A 75 -8.09 0.10 -1.20
CA HIS A 75 -8.22 1.54 -1.05
C HIS A 75 -6.86 2.23 -1.25
N ILE A 76 -5.81 1.70 -0.61
CA ILE A 76 -4.43 2.18 -0.76
C ILE A 76 -3.99 2.10 -2.23
N ALA A 77 -4.28 0.98 -2.90
CA ALA A 77 -4.00 0.83 -4.33
C ALA A 77 -4.75 1.84 -5.22
N ALA A 78 -6.03 2.11 -4.91
CA ALA A 78 -6.84 3.08 -5.63
C ALA A 78 -6.31 4.52 -5.45
N GLY A 79 -5.93 4.89 -4.22
CA GLY A 79 -5.33 6.19 -3.95
C GLY A 79 -3.97 6.37 -4.65
N ALA A 80 -3.14 5.32 -4.66
CA ALA A 80 -1.84 5.35 -5.31
C ALA A 80 -1.94 5.49 -6.85
N ILE A 81 -2.84 4.74 -7.50
CA ILE A 81 -3.01 4.83 -8.95
C ILE A 81 -3.64 6.16 -9.37
N PHE A 82 -4.54 6.71 -8.55
CA PHE A 82 -5.12 8.03 -8.75
C PHE A 82 -4.07 9.14 -8.64
N LEU A 83 -3.24 9.13 -7.60
CA LEU A 83 -2.15 10.08 -7.47
C LEU A 83 -1.20 9.99 -8.66
N ALA A 84 -0.77 8.79 -9.01
CA ALA A 84 0.11 8.60 -10.16
C ALA A 84 -0.50 9.12 -11.47
N SER A 85 -1.81 8.90 -11.68
CA SER A 85 -2.50 9.41 -12.87
C SER A 85 -2.60 10.93 -12.88
N LYS A 86 -2.82 11.57 -11.72
CA LYS A 86 -2.83 13.03 -11.57
C LYS A 86 -1.45 13.64 -11.85
N PHE A 87 -0.39 13.10 -11.27
CA PHE A 87 0.98 13.58 -11.48
C PHE A 87 1.43 13.46 -12.94
N LEU A 88 1.07 12.35 -13.59
CA LEU A 88 1.45 12.08 -14.98
C LEU A 88 0.45 12.62 -16.01
N ARG A 89 -0.64 13.25 -15.56
CA ARG A 89 -1.76 13.74 -16.40
C ARG A 89 -2.31 12.64 -17.32
N VAL A 90 -2.40 11.42 -16.80
CA VAL A 90 -2.97 10.26 -17.50
C VAL A 90 -4.44 10.13 -17.11
N GLU A 91 -5.31 9.98 -18.11
CA GLU A 91 -6.71 9.66 -17.87
C GLU A 91 -6.88 8.17 -17.59
N LEU A 92 -7.47 7.84 -16.44
CA LEU A 92 -7.85 6.47 -16.12
C LEU A 92 -9.16 6.11 -16.85
N PRO A 93 -9.31 4.86 -17.31
CA PRO A 93 -10.44 4.47 -18.15
C PRO A 93 -11.77 4.59 -17.39
N SER A 94 -12.71 5.36 -17.96
CA SER A 94 -14.10 5.40 -17.53
C SER A 94 -14.96 4.79 -18.63
N ASN A 95 -15.20 3.48 -18.54
CA ASN A 95 -15.95 2.74 -19.56
C ASN A 95 -17.45 2.97 -19.37
N GLY A 96 -17.94 4.17 -19.70
CA GLY A 96 -19.35 4.59 -19.86
C GLY A 96 -20.30 4.32 -18.68
N LYS A 97 -20.46 3.06 -18.28
CA LYS A 97 -21.26 2.57 -17.16
C LYS A 97 -20.47 2.36 -15.87
N LYS A 98 -19.14 2.21 -15.94
CA LYS A 98 -18.28 2.04 -14.76
C LYS A 98 -17.09 2.99 -14.78
N VAL A 99 -16.90 3.68 -13.66
CA VAL A 99 -15.74 4.56 -13.46
C VAL A 99 -14.62 3.76 -12.78
N TRP A 100 -13.36 4.06 -13.11
CA TRP A 100 -12.18 3.27 -12.71
C TRP A 100 -12.13 2.92 -11.22
N TRP A 101 -12.55 3.81 -10.31
CA TRP A 101 -12.50 3.56 -8.86
C TRP A 101 -13.45 2.46 -8.40
N GLN A 102 -14.53 2.20 -9.16
CA GLN A 102 -15.46 1.11 -8.85
C GLN A 102 -14.82 -0.27 -9.03
N GLU A 103 -13.70 -0.37 -9.75
CA GLU A 103 -12.94 -1.62 -9.87
C GLU A 103 -12.21 -2.00 -8.58
N PHE A 104 -12.00 -1.03 -7.69
CA PHE A 104 -11.43 -1.25 -6.37
C PHE A 104 -12.49 -1.40 -5.28
N ASP A 105 -13.79 -1.30 -5.62
CA ASP A 105 -14.90 -1.25 -4.64
C ASP A 105 -14.75 -0.09 -3.64
N VAL A 106 -14.37 1.09 -4.14
CA VAL A 106 -14.19 2.31 -3.32
C VAL A 106 -15.01 3.48 -3.83
N THR A 107 -15.25 4.44 -2.95
CA THR A 107 -15.88 5.73 -3.27
C THR A 107 -14.83 6.79 -3.65
N PRO A 108 -15.21 7.84 -4.40
CA PRO A 108 -14.30 8.96 -4.71
C PRO A 108 -13.73 9.63 -3.45
N HIS A 109 -14.55 9.78 -2.40
CA HIS A 109 -14.10 10.34 -1.12
C HIS A 109 -12.98 9.50 -0.50
N GLN A 110 -13.10 8.18 -0.49
CA GLN A 110 -12.06 7.29 0.05
C GLN A 110 -10.78 7.34 -0.77
N VAL A 111 -10.87 7.47 -2.09
CA VAL A 111 -9.70 7.68 -2.94
C VAL A 111 -9.00 8.97 -2.55
N GLU A 112 -9.75 10.07 -2.45
CA GLU A 112 -9.21 11.39 -2.10
C GLU A 112 -8.57 11.40 -0.71
N GLU A 113 -9.23 10.80 0.29
CA GLU A 113 -8.72 10.71 1.66
C GLU A 113 -7.39 9.95 1.73
N VAL A 114 -7.31 8.77 1.11
CA VAL A 114 -6.07 7.99 1.03
C VAL A 114 -4.99 8.77 0.30
N SER A 115 -5.33 9.41 -0.82
CA SER A 115 -4.38 10.18 -1.61
C SER A 115 -3.83 11.38 -0.85
N ASN A 116 -4.67 12.09 -0.09
CA ASN A 116 -4.23 13.22 0.73
C ASN A 116 -3.28 12.76 1.83
N GLN A 117 -3.61 11.68 2.56
CA GLN A 117 -2.72 11.12 3.58
C GLN A 117 -1.40 10.59 2.99
N MET A 118 -1.40 10.06 1.76
CA MET A 118 -0.15 9.70 1.07
C MET A 118 0.71 10.92 0.76
N LEU A 119 0.09 12.08 0.47
CA LEU A 119 0.80 13.32 0.16
C LEU A 119 1.40 14.00 1.39
N GLU A 120 0.83 13.82 2.59
CA GLU A 120 1.38 14.38 3.84
C GLU A 120 2.85 13.99 4.08
N LEU A 121 3.29 12.83 3.57
CA LEU A 121 4.69 12.40 3.60
C LEU A 121 5.66 13.34 2.87
N TYR A 122 5.17 14.05 1.86
CA TYR A 122 5.97 14.96 1.04
C TYR A 122 5.86 16.41 1.51
N GLU A 123 4.93 16.74 2.42
CA GLU A 123 4.85 18.06 3.06
C GLU A 123 5.78 18.17 4.28
N GLN A 124 6.18 17.03 4.83
CA GLN A 124 7.04 16.93 6.02
C GLN A 124 8.54 16.70 5.71
N ASN A 125 8.94 16.79 4.44
CA ASN A 125 10.34 16.71 3.97
C ASN A 125 10.71 17.92 3.11
#